data_AF-A0AAJ1YI02-F1
#
_entry.id   AF-A0AAJ1YI02-F1
#
_cell.length_a   1.000
_cell.length_b   1.000
_cell.length_c   1.000
_cell.angle_alpha   90.00
_cell.angle_beta   90.00
_cell.angle_gamma   90.00
#
_symmetry.space_group_name_H-M   'P 1'
#
loop_
_entity.id
_entity.type
_entity.pdbx_description
1 polymer ?
#
loop_
_entity_poly.entity_id
_entity_poly.type
_entity_poly.pdbx_seq_one_letter_code
_entity_poly.pdbx_strand_id
1 'polypeptide(L)'
;MSHNMLDEVNNKLRQEILREREVRNTARDSYLSVIPKSLRFRAASEQYHMKEIIALCKDDYRDLVVALMTKDLRDNIKGYYIIDKFRSRPLVFVSLLSLHPAAKVKLLGKTRFIAVKFLMKNPRLMDVARKMYRKFKG
;
A
#
# COMPACT_ATOMS: atom_id res chain seq x y z
N MET A 1 -46.53 -8.76 -26.55
CA MET A 1 -45.55 -7.64 -26.66
C MET A 1 -45.10 -7.08 -25.32
N SER A 2 -45.92 -7.06 -24.25
CA SER A 2 -45.48 -6.52 -22.94
C SER A 2 -44.46 -7.39 -22.18
N HIS A 3 -44.49 -8.71 -22.38
CA HIS A 3 -43.57 -9.63 -21.68
C HIS A 3 -42.10 -9.40 -22.06
N ASN A 4 -41.81 -9.19 -23.36
CA ASN A 4 -40.46 -8.89 -23.83
C ASN A 4 -39.93 -7.55 -23.32
N MET A 5 -40.78 -6.51 -23.19
CA MET A 5 -40.36 -5.23 -22.61
C MET A 5 -40.03 -5.34 -21.13
N LEU A 6 -40.82 -6.11 -20.37
CA LEU A 6 -40.55 -6.37 -18.95
C LEU A 6 -39.24 -7.13 -18.75
N ASP A 7 -38.95 -8.11 -19.60
CA ASP A 7 -37.69 -8.85 -19.58
C ASP A 7 -36.49 -7.99 -19.97
N GLU A 8 -36.68 -7.06 -20.91
CA GLU A 8 -35.65 -6.09 -21.32
C GLU A 8 -35.34 -5.07 -20.21
N VAL A 9 -36.36 -4.56 -19.52
CA VAL A 9 -36.20 -3.68 -18.35
C VAL A 9 -35.54 -4.44 -17.19
N ASN A 10 -35.94 -5.67 -16.91
CA ASN A 10 -35.32 -6.50 -15.88
C ASN A 10 -33.85 -6.79 -16.18
N ASN A 11 -33.51 -7.05 -17.44
CA ASN A 11 -32.11 -7.27 -17.84
C ASN A 11 -31.27 -6.00 -17.72
N LYS A 12 -31.82 -4.82 -18.07
CA LYS A 12 -31.15 -3.53 -17.84
C LYS A 12 -30.89 -3.27 -16.35
N LEU A 13 -31.90 -3.46 -15.50
CA LEU A 13 -31.76 -3.33 -14.04
C LEU A 13 -30.70 -4.28 -13.47
N ARG A 14 -30.67 -5.54 -13.92
CA ARG A 14 -29.66 -6.51 -13.49
C ARG A 14 -28.25 -6.07 -13.89
N GLN A 15 -28.07 -5.59 -15.13
CA GLN A 15 -26.78 -5.08 -15.59
C GLN A 15 -26.33 -3.85 -14.79
N GLU A 16 -27.25 -2.96 -14.45
CA GLU A 16 -26.97 -1.76 -13.67
C GLU A 16 -26.57 -2.11 -12.23
N ILE A 17 -27.29 -3.04 -11.58
CA ILE A 17 -26.93 -3.57 -10.27
C ILE A 17 -25.55 -4.24 -10.29
N LEU A 18 -25.23 -5.00 -11.34
CA LEU A 18 -23.92 -5.64 -11.50
C LEU A 18 -22.80 -4.61 -11.65
N ARG A 19 -23.00 -3.58 -12.49
CA ARG A 19 -22.05 -2.46 -12.61
C ARG A 19 -21.83 -1.75 -11.28
N GLU A 20 -22.90 -1.43 -10.55
CA GLU A 20 -22.81 -0.80 -9.23
C GLU A 20 -22.10 -1.68 -8.18
N ARG A 21 -22.22 -3.01 -8.30
CA ARG A 21 -21.47 -3.95 -7.46
C ARG A 21 -20.00 -4.00 -7.84
N GLU A 22 -19.68 -4.00 -9.13
CA GLU A 22 -18.31 -3.94 -9.64
C GLU A 22 -17.63 -2.63 -9.21
N VAL A 23 -18.30 -1.48 -9.34
CA VAL A 23 -17.80 -0.18 -8.87
C VAL A 23 -17.53 -0.20 -7.37
N ARG A 24 -18.45 -0.76 -6.57
CA ARG A 24 -18.25 -0.92 -5.12
C ARG A 24 -17.11 -1.86 -4.76
N ASN A 25 -16.93 -2.96 -5.50
CA ASN A 25 -15.82 -3.89 -5.30
C ASN A 25 -14.49 -3.23 -5.67
N THR A 26 -14.43 -2.55 -6.81
CA THR A 26 -13.26 -1.78 -7.26
C THR A 26 -12.89 -0.67 -6.25
N ALA A 27 -13.89 -0.03 -5.65
CA ALA A 27 -13.69 0.96 -4.60
C ALA A 27 -13.23 0.34 -3.26
N ARG A 28 -13.62 -0.89 -2.95
CA ARG A 28 -13.14 -1.65 -1.78
C ARG A 28 -11.71 -2.13 -1.95
N ASP A 29 -11.39 -2.60 -3.15
CA ASP A 29 -10.05 -3.09 -3.53
C ASP A 29 -9.06 -1.94 -3.76
N SER A 30 -9.54 -0.70 -3.80
CA SER A 30 -8.70 0.49 -3.80
C SER A 30 -7.97 0.63 -2.47
N TYR A 31 -6.66 0.88 -2.51
CA TYR A 31 -5.86 1.21 -1.33
C TYR A 31 -6.39 2.44 -0.54
N LEU A 32 -7.22 3.28 -1.17
CA LEU A 32 -7.91 4.41 -0.53
C LEU A 32 -8.96 3.97 0.51
N SER A 33 -9.37 2.69 0.51
CA SER A 33 -10.30 2.13 1.49
C SER A 33 -9.68 2.07 2.89
N VAL A 34 -8.37 1.83 2.98
CA VAL A 34 -7.58 1.78 4.22
C VAL A 34 -7.21 3.18 4.71
N ILE A 35 -7.27 4.19 3.85
CA ILE A 35 -6.89 5.56 4.18
C ILE A 35 -8.11 6.32 4.72
N PRO A 36 -8.08 6.79 6.00
CA PRO A 36 -9.14 7.62 6.55
C PRO A 36 -9.41 8.83 5.65
N LYS A 37 -10.68 9.21 5.49
CA LYS A 37 -11.06 10.33 4.60
C LYS A 37 -10.27 11.61 4.88
N SER A 38 -10.01 11.90 6.15
CA SER A 38 -9.21 13.04 6.62
C SER A 38 -7.76 13.02 6.14
N LEU A 39 -7.19 11.85 5.80
CA LEU A 39 -5.81 11.69 5.37
C LEU A 39 -5.66 11.41 3.87
N ARG A 40 -6.77 11.36 3.11
CA ARG A 40 -6.73 11.07 1.67
C ARG A 40 -5.98 12.11 0.86
N PHE A 41 -5.93 13.37 1.31
CA PHE A 41 -5.10 14.39 0.67
C PHE A 41 -3.61 13.99 0.64
N ARG A 42 -3.14 13.23 1.64
CA ARG A 42 -1.77 12.70 1.65
C ARG A 42 -1.58 11.64 0.58
N ALA A 43 -2.61 10.87 0.22
CA ALA A 43 -2.53 9.82 -0.79
C ALA A 43 -2.08 10.33 -2.17
N ALA A 44 -2.25 11.62 -2.49
CA ALA A 44 -1.73 12.23 -3.70
C ALA A 44 -0.22 12.53 -3.64
N SER A 45 0.39 12.53 -2.45
CA SER A 45 1.80 12.86 -2.29
C SER A 45 2.72 11.77 -2.86
N GLU A 46 3.72 12.21 -3.61
CA GLU A 46 4.82 11.37 -4.13
C GLU A 46 6.03 11.33 -3.20
N GLN A 47 5.99 12.13 -2.13
CA GLN A 47 7.11 12.30 -1.21
C GLN A 47 6.62 12.38 0.25
N TYR A 48 7.35 11.75 1.17
CA TYR A 48 7.08 11.88 2.60
C TYR A 48 8.35 12.05 3.41
N HIS A 49 8.29 12.87 4.46
CA HIS A 49 9.33 12.85 5.46
C HIS A 49 9.28 11.54 6.26
N MET A 50 10.44 10.91 6.43
CA MET A 50 10.55 9.63 7.14
C MET A 50 10.00 9.70 8.57
N LYS A 51 10.15 10.84 9.26
CA LYS A 51 9.61 11.05 10.60
C LYS A 51 8.09 10.95 10.64
N GLU A 52 7.41 11.48 9.63
CA GLU A 52 5.94 11.44 9.54
C GLU A 52 5.46 10.00 9.38
N ILE A 53 6.09 9.25 8.48
CA ILE A 53 5.73 7.84 8.26
C ILE A 53 6.01 6.98 9.50
N ILE A 54 7.15 7.19 10.16
CA ILE A 54 7.47 6.46 11.41
C ILE A 54 6.48 6.80 12.52
N ALA A 55 6.04 8.06 12.62
CA ALA A 55 5.03 8.45 13.60
C ALA A 55 3.71 7.71 13.38
N LEU A 56 3.28 7.55 12.13
CA LEU A 56 2.08 6.78 11.79
C LEU A 56 2.21 5.31 12.22
N CYS A 57 3.39 4.70 12.13
CA CYS A 57 3.57 3.30 12.52
C CYS A 57 3.37 2.99 14.03
N LYS A 58 3.28 4.00 14.91
CA LYS A 58 3.22 3.78 16.37
C LYS A 58 1.87 3.26 16.87
N ASP A 59 0.77 3.64 16.21
CA ASP A 59 -0.59 3.38 16.69
C ASP A 59 -1.35 2.38 15.80
N ASP A 60 -0.65 1.32 15.36
CA ASP A 60 -1.19 0.27 14.48
C ASP A 60 -1.60 0.71 13.05
N TYR A 61 -1.26 1.92 12.62
CA TYR A 61 -1.51 2.41 11.25
C TYR A 61 -0.54 1.85 10.19
N ARG A 62 -0.13 0.59 10.32
CA ARG A 62 0.82 -0.06 9.38
C ARG A 62 0.20 -0.25 8.00
N ASP A 63 -1.06 -0.66 7.93
CA ASP A 63 -1.78 -0.83 6.66
C ASP A 63 -1.93 0.53 5.93
N LEU A 64 -2.16 1.60 6.69
CA LEU A 64 -2.16 2.97 6.18
C LEU A 64 -0.78 3.35 5.63
N VAL A 65 0.31 3.09 6.36
CA VAL A 65 1.68 3.38 5.90
C VAL A 65 1.98 2.65 4.59
N VAL A 66 1.60 1.38 4.52
CA VAL A 66 1.76 0.54 3.32
C VAL A 66 0.98 1.15 2.15
N ALA A 67 -0.30 1.47 2.34
CA ALA A 67 -1.14 2.11 1.33
C ALA A 67 -0.58 3.46 0.87
N LEU A 68 -0.09 4.29 1.79
CA LEU A 68 0.48 5.60 1.46
C LEU A 68 1.78 5.49 0.65
N MET A 69 2.64 4.54 0.99
CA MET A 69 3.97 4.37 0.38
C MET A 69 3.95 3.60 -0.95
N THR A 70 3.07 2.61 -1.08
CA THR A 70 3.00 1.73 -2.26
C THR A 70 1.86 2.06 -3.21
N LYS A 71 0.88 2.86 -2.74
CA LYS A 71 -0.39 3.11 -3.44
C LYS A 71 -1.09 1.80 -3.80
N ASP A 72 -1.01 0.83 -2.89
CA ASP A 72 -1.57 -0.49 -3.04
C ASP A 72 -1.95 -1.08 -1.67
N LEU A 73 -2.82 -2.08 -1.66
CA LEU A 73 -3.15 -2.82 -0.45
C LEU A 73 -1.98 -3.73 -0.06
N ARG A 74 -1.82 -3.98 1.23
CA ARG A 74 -0.73 -4.83 1.74
C ARG A 74 -0.72 -6.23 1.12
N ASP A 75 -1.91 -6.77 0.83
CA ASP A 75 -2.09 -8.13 0.33
C ASP A 75 -1.62 -8.26 -1.12
N ASN A 76 -1.56 -7.15 -1.86
CA ASN A 76 -1.04 -7.09 -3.23
C ASN A 76 0.49 -6.97 -3.28
N ILE A 77 1.15 -6.71 -2.14
CA ILE A 77 2.60 -6.54 -2.09
C ILE A 77 3.27 -7.91 -1.94
N LYS A 78 3.86 -8.37 -3.04
CA LYS A 78 4.68 -9.58 -3.06
C LYS A 78 5.76 -9.51 -1.98
N GLY A 79 5.86 -10.55 -1.15
CA GLY A 79 6.87 -10.63 -0.11
C GLY A 79 6.65 -9.73 1.12
N TYR A 80 5.47 -9.12 1.25
CA TYR A 80 5.12 -8.28 2.41
C TYR A 80 5.34 -8.99 3.75
N TYR A 81 5.05 -10.29 3.83
CA TYR A 81 5.28 -11.10 5.03
C TYR A 81 6.72 -11.03 5.57
N ILE A 82 7.72 -10.73 4.73
CA ILE A 82 9.12 -10.55 5.16
C ILE A 82 9.29 -9.21 5.86
N ILE A 83 8.65 -8.16 5.34
CA ILE A 83 8.65 -6.81 5.92
C ILE A 83 7.87 -6.81 7.24
N ASP A 84 6.73 -7.51 7.28
CA ASP A 84 5.84 -7.58 8.44
C ASP A 84 6.50 -8.25 9.67
N LYS A 85 7.52 -9.10 9.48
CA LYS A 85 8.35 -9.60 10.59
C LYS A 85 9.00 -8.48 11.41
N PHE A 86 9.18 -7.30 10.82
CA PHE A 86 9.76 -6.13 11.46
C PHE A 86 8.69 -5.15 11.96
N ARG A 87 7.42 -5.55 12.07
CA ARG A 87 6.31 -4.70 12.53
C ARG A 87 6.54 -4.03 13.89
N SER A 88 7.33 -4.64 14.78
CA SER A 88 7.69 -4.10 16.10
C SER A 88 8.81 -3.06 16.04
N ARG A 89 9.44 -2.87 14.86
CA ARG A 89 10.57 -1.97 14.63
C ARG A 89 10.24 -1.00 13.49
N PRO A 90 9.49 0.09 13.76
CA PRO A 90 9.02 1.05 12.74
C PRO A 90 10.11 1.54 11.79
N LEU A 91 11.30 1.86 12.33
CA LEU A 91 12.43 2.30 11.52
C LEU A 91 12.84 1.25 10.49
N VAL A 92 12.97 -0.01 10.90
CA VAL A 92 13.38 -1.12 10.01
C VAL A 92 12.27 -1.42 9.01
N PHE A 93 11.03 -1.48 9.47
CA PHE A 93 9.84 -1.69 8.63
C PHE A 93 9.76 -0.66 7.49
N VAL A 94 9.78 0.63 7.82
CA VAL A 94 9.69 1.73 6.85
C VAL A 94 10.89 1.72 5.91
N SER A 95 12.09 1.40 6.43
CA SER A 95 13.30 1.33 5.60
C SER A 95 13.22 0.20 4.58
N LEU A 96 12.83 -1.00 4.99
CA LEU A 96 12.66 -2.15 4.09
C LEU A 96 11.54 -1.90 3.06
N LEU A 97 10.42 -1.33 3.51
CA LEU A 97 9.32 -0.95 2.62
C LEU A 97 9.78 0.09 1.59
N SER A 98 10.58 1.09 1.98
CA SER A 98 11.09 2.11 1.05
C SER A 98 12.09 1.59 0.02
N LEU A 99 12.73 0.46 0.30
CA LEU A 99 13.64 -0.23 -0.62
C LEU A 99 12.92 -1.30 -1.46
N HIS A 100 11.64 -1.57 -1.16
CA HIS A 100 10.87 -2.57 -1.88
C HIS A 100 10.51 -2.07 -3.29
N PRO A 101 10.50 -2.93 -4.33
CA PRO A 101 10.09 -2.54 -5.68
C PRO A 101 8.69 -1.95 -5.77
N ALA A 102 7.78 -2.36 -4.87
CA ALA A 102 6.41 -1.84 -4.82
C ALA A 102 6.30 -0.41 -4.23
N ALA A 103 7.38 0.15 -3.68
CA ALA A 103 7.35 1.52 -3.16
C ALA A 103 7.26 2.53 -4.32
N LYS A 104 6.20 3.34 -4.31
CA LYS A 104 5.96 4.39 -5.32
C LYS A 104 6.29 5.79 -4.82
N VAL A 105 6.55 5.93 -3.52
CA VAL A 105 6.81 7.21 -2.87
C VAL A 105 8.25 7.33 -2.41
N LYS A 106 8.85 8.50 -2.63
CA LYS A 106 10.19 8.82 -2.13
C LYS A 106 10.14 9.24 -0.67
N LEU A 107 10.97 8.62 0.16
CA LEU A 107 11.20 9.13 1.52
C LEU A 107 12.25 10.25 1.51
N LEU A 108 11.90 11.36 2.15
CA LEU A 108 12.73 12.54 2.34
C LEU A 108 13.31 12.63 3.75
N GLY A 109 14.39 13.40 3.86
CA GLY A 109 15.06 13.76 5.10
C GLY A 109 16.38 13.03 5.33
N LYS A 110 17.27 13.65 6.13
CA LYS A 110 18.56 13.07 6.55
C LYS A 110 18.39 11.68 7.18
N THR A 111 17.22 11.41 7.76
CA THR A 111 16.87 10.13 8.37
C THR A 111 16.79 8.98 7.37
N ARG A 112 16.49 9.22 6.07
CA ARG A 112 16.60 8.17 5.04
C ARG A 112 18.03 7.67 4.90
N PHE A 113 19.00 8.58 4.88
CA PHE A 113 20.42 8.21 4.85
C PHE A 113 20.82 7.44 6.10
N ILE A 114 20.25 7.78 7.26
CA ILE A 114 20.48 7.05 8.52
C ILE A 114 19.87 5.65 8.45
N ALA A 115 18.66 5.50 7.93
CA ALA A 115 17.98 4.23 7.73
C ALA A 115 18.73 3.30 6.79
N VAL A 116 19.16 3.81 5.63
CA VAL A 116 19.98 3.07 4.67
C VAL A 116 21.34 2.75 5.27
N LYS A 117 22.02 3.70 5.92
CA LYS A 117 23.28 3.43 6.64
C LYS A 117 23.12 2.41 7.76
N PHE A 118 21.99 2.41 8.47
CA PHE A 118 21.68 1.46 9.52
C PHE A 118 21.48 0.05 8.94
N LEU A 119 20.75 -0.06 7.82
CA LEU A 119 20.64 -1.32 7.08
C LEU A 119 22.02 -1.78 6.58
N MET A 120 22.87 -0.88 6.06
CA MET A 120 24.23 -1.22 5.62
C MET A 120 25.12 -1.70 6.77
N LYS A 121 24.95 -1.16 7.99
CA LYS A 121 25.65 -1.61 9.21
C LYS A 121 25.19 -3.00 9.69
N ASN A 122 24.07 -3.51 9.18
CA ASN A 122 23.57 -4.85 9.49
C ASN A 122 23.54 -5.71 8.20
N PRO A 123 24.61 -6.47 7.92
CA PRO A 123 24.75 -7.22 6.66
C PRO A 123 23.56 -8.14 6.36
N ARG A 124 23.00 -8.77 7.40
CA ARG A 124 21.85 -9.68 7.27
C ARG A 124 20.59 -8.95 6.79
N LEU A 125 20.29 -7.77 7.36
CA LEU A 125 19.13 -6.97 6.93
C LEU A 125 19.31 -6.42 5.52
N MET A 126 20.53 -6.00 5.18
CA MET A 126 20.83 -5.52 3.83
C MET A 126 20.71 -6.66 2.80
N ASP A 127 21.15 -7.87 3.13
CA ASP A 127 20.98 -9.03 2.26
C ASP A 127 19.51 -9.41 2.08
N VAL A 128 18.70 -9.32 3.14
CA VAL A 128 17.23 -9.49 3.02
C VAL A 128 16.66 -8.45 2.06
N ALA A 129 17.00 -7.17 2.24
CA ALA A 129 16.53 -6.10 1.36
C ALA A 129 16.96 -6.33 -0.10
N ARG A 130 18.22 -6.71 -0.35
CA ARG A 130 18.72 -7.03 -1.69
C ARG A 130 18.03 -8.24 -2.30
N LYS A 131 17.85 -9.31 -1.53
CA LYS A 131 17.16 -10.54 -1.99
C LYS A 131 15.71 -10.25 -2.33
N MET A 132 15.00 -9.50 -1.48
CA MET A 132 13.65 -9.03 -1.76
C MET A 132 13.60 -8.20 -3.04
N TYR A 133 14.47 -7.20 -3.15
CA TYR A 133 14.52 -6.33 -4.32
C TYR A 133 14.78 -7.13 -5.61
N ARG A 134 15.78 -8.03 -5.62
CA ARG A 134 16.07 -8.86 -6.80
C ARG A 134 14.93 -9.81 -7.14
N LYS A 135 14.29 -10.42 -6.13
CA LYS A 135 13.24 -11.43 -6.32
C LYS A 135 11.91 -10.85 -6.78
N PHE A 136 11.61 -9.59 -6.45
CA PHE A 136 10.30 -8.98 -6.72
C PHE A 136 10.33 -7.81 -7.70
N LYS A 137 11.52 -7.43 -8.21
CA LYS A 137 11.67 -6.36 -9.22
C LYS A 137 11.32 -6.82 -10.64
N GLY A 138 11.28 -8.13 -10.91
CA GLY A 138 10.89 -8.74 -12.18
C GLY A 138 10.26 -10.11 -11.91
#